data_AF-A0A7J5TSY2-F1
#
_entry.id   AF-A0A7J5TSY2-F1
#
_cell.length_a   1.000
_cell.length_b   1.000
_cell.length_c   1.000
_cell.angle_alpha   90.00
_cell.angle_beta   90.00
_cell.angle_gamma   90.00
#
_symmetry.space_group_name_H-M   'P 1'
#
loop_
_entity.id
_entity.type
_entity.pdbx_description
1 polymer ?
#
loop_
_entity_poly.entity_id
_entity_poly.type
_entity_poly.pdbx_seq_one_letter_code
_entity_poly.pdbx_strand_id
1 'polypeptide(L)'
;MKTRFTQLILLLQLLLSFTALAQTKQLVSSSKADTWVATDAMGRAVATNTQGGAIRKDKFVGIFYFVWHGAHGYDKHSGALPDERVMPKAASDTISPYDISKLLAANPDNPNYGPIHAFHHWGEPYFGYYLPDDERIIRKHAQMLSDAGVDVLILDITNAAIYQWGSSSNGAFLHAKQLRP
;
A
#
# COMPACT_ATOMS: atom_id res chain seq x y z
N MET A 1 -55.33 12.25 -25.83
CA MET A 1 -54.65 13.13 -24.84
C MET A 1 -54.19 12.41 -23.58
N LYS A 2 -55.02 11.57 -22.93
CA LYS A 2 -54.67 10.89 -21.67
C LYS A 2 -53.41 10.00 -21.74
N THR A 3 -53.24 9.20 -22.78
CA THR A 3 -52.12 8.24 -22.94
C THR A 3 -50.74 8.89 -23.09
N ARG A 4 -50.66 10.04 -23.77
CA ARG A 4 -49.40 10.81 -23.91
C ARG A 4 -49.02 11.50 -22.60
N PHE A 5 -50.01 11.87 -21.80
CA PHE A 5 -49.80 12.49 -20.48
C PHE A 5 -49.27 11.47 -19.47
N THR A 6 -49.80 10.24 -19.47
CA THR A 6 -49.29 9.15 -18.62
C THR A 6 -47.88 8.72 -19.00
N GLN A 7 -47.56 8.65 -20.30
CA GLN A 7 -46.19 8.34 -20.75
C GLN A 7 -45.19 9.42 -20.33
N LEU A 8 -45.58 10.70 -20.39
CA LEU A 8 -44.72 11.80 -19.96
C LEU A 8 -44.43 11.75 -18.44
N ILE A 9 -45.43 11.40 -17.63
CA ILE A 9 -45.27 11.23 -16.17
C ILE A 9 -44.36 10.04 -15.86
N LEU A 10 -44.51 8.91 -16.56
CA LEU A 10 -43.62 7.74 -16.39
C LEU A 10 -42.17 8.05 -16.77
N LEU A 11 -41.95 8.77 -17.88
CA LEU A 11 -40.62 9.23 -18.30
C LEU A 11 -40.00 10.20 -17.29
N LEU A 12 -40.79 11.12 -16.73
CA LEU A 12 -40.33 12.05 -15.71
C LEU A 12 -39.95 11.32 -14.41
N GLN A 13 -40.73 10.31 -14.00
CA GLN A 13 -40.41 9.47 -12.84
C GLN A 13 -39.17 8.61 -13.06
N LEU A 14 -38.96 8.07 -14.27
CA LEU A 14 -37.73 7.35 -14.62
C LEU A 14 -36.50 8.28 -14.58
N LEU A 15 -36.63 9.51 -15.07
CA LEU A 15 -35.57 10.53 -15.06
C LEU A 15 -35.21 10.97 -13.63
N LEU A 16 -36.21 11.18 -12.76
CA LEU A 16 -36.02 11.50 -11.34
C LEU A 16 -35.35 10.34 -10.56
N SER A 17 -35.65 9.10 -10.94
CA SER A 17 -35.04 7.89 -10.35
C SER A 17 -33.57 7.72 -10.76
N PHE A 18 -33.21 8.08 -12.00
CA PHE A 18 -31.84 8.02 -12.49
C PHE A 18 -30.92 9.06 -11.83
N THR A 19 -31.43 10.25 -11.49
CA THR A 19 -30.63 11.28 -10.79
C THR A 19 -30.27 10.92 -9.34
N ALA A 20 -31.02 10.01 -8.70
CA ALA A 20 -30.75 9.58 -7.32
C ALA A 20 -29.62 8.54 -7.20
N LEU A 21 -29.12 8.01 -8.33
CA LEU A 21 -27.99 7.08 -8.40
C LEU A 21 -26.64 7.78 -8.66
N ALA A 22 -26.58 9.12 -8.54
CA ALA A 22 -25.31 9.81 -8.36
C ALA A 22 -24.78 9.47 -6.96
N GLN A 23 -24.17 8.29 -6.85
CA GLN A 23 -23.54 7.82 -5.63
C GLN A 23 -22.45 8.83 -5.25
N THR A 24 -22.74 9.68 -4.27
CA THR A 24 -21.72 10.52 -3.64
C THR A 24 -20.56 9.61 -3.27
N LYS A 25 -19.39 9.81 -3.89
CA LYS A 25 -18.16 9.10 -3.54
C LYS A 25 -18.03 9.24 -2.03
N GLN A 26 -18.20 8.15 -1.29
CA GLN A 26 -18.14 8.18 0.15
C GLN A 26 -16.69 8.51 0.51
N LEU A 27 -16.44 9.78 0.88
CA LEU A 27 -15.10 10.30 1.17
C LEU A 27 -14.55 9.78 2.50
N VAL A 28 -15.41 9.17 3.32
CA VAL A 28 -15.12 8.72 4.69
C VAL A 28 -15.40 7.23 4.77
N SER A 29 -14.43 6.43 5.21
CA SER A 29 -14.61 4.99 5.30
C SER A 29 -15.80 4.57 6.18
N SER A 30 -16.37 3.38 5.92
CA SER A 30 -17.48 2.85 6.74
C SER A 30 -17.08 2.56 8.19
N SER A 31 -15.78 2.53 8.50
CA SER A 31 -15.25 2.33 9.85
C SER A 31 -15.25 3.62 10.70
N LYS A 32 -15.68 4.76 10.14
CA LYS A 32 -15.62 6.08 10.80
C LYS A 32 -14.19 6.43 11.26
N ALA A 33 -13.21 6.11 10.42
CA ALA A 33 -11.80 6.33 10.74
C ALA A 33 -11.44 7.82 10.89
N ASP A 34 -12.24 8.71 10.31
CA ASP A 34 -12.16 10.17 10.47
C ASP A 34 -12.41 10.65 11.90
N THR A 35 -12.99 9.81 12.77
CA THR A 35 -13.18 10.11 14.19
C THR A 35 -12.07 9.56 15.08
N TRP A 36 -11.09 8.84 14.51
CA TRP A 36 -10.01 8.25 15.29
C TRP A 36 -9.02 9.32 15.72
N VAL A 37 -8.48 9.15 16.92
CA VAL A 37 -7.42 9.99 17.47
C VAL A 37 -6.19 9.13 17.72
N ALA A 38 -5.01 9.68 17.48
CA ALA A 38 -3.76 9.01 17.76
C ALA A 38 -2.72 10.01 18.27
N THR A 39 -1.82 9.50 19.10
CA THR A 39 -0.67 10.22 19.62
C THR A 39 0.56 9.38 19.32
N ASP A 40 1.59 9.98 18.74
CA ASP A 40 2.83 9.26 18.47
C ASP A 40 3.73 9.11 19.71
N ALA A 41 4.84 8.40 19.55
CA ALA A 41 5.78 8.14 20.65
C ALA A 41 6.45 9.42 21.22
N MET A 42 6.39 10.56 20.51
CA MET A 42 6.88 11.85 20.99
C MET A 42 5.78 12.68 21.68
N GLY A 43 4.57 12.14 21.83
CA GLY A 43 3.44 12.84 22.43
C GLY A 43 2.70 13.79 21.48
N ARG A 44 2.97 13.75 20.17
CA ARG A 44 2.29 14.60 19.18
C ARG A 44 0.96 13.95 18.79
N ALA A 45 -0.13 14.70 18.90
CA ALA A 45 -1.44 14.25 18.46
C ALA A 45 -1.62 14.43 16.94
N VAL A 46 -2.35 13.52 16.31
CA VAL A 46 -2.81 13.67 14.93
C VAL A 46 -3.66 14.93 14.80
N ALA A 47 -3.41 15.69 13.74
CA ALA A 47 -4.15 16.92 13.47
C ALA A 47 -5.63 16.64 13.24
N THR A 48 -6.48 17.46 13.85
CA THR A 48 -7.94 17.40 13.64
C THR A 48 -8.37 18.34 12.52
N ASN A 49 -9.61 18.23 12.06
CA ASN A 49 -10.18 19.13 11.04
C ASN A 49 -10.14 20.62 11.45
N THR A 50 -10.09 20.94 12.74
CA THR A 50 -9.94 22.34 13.19
C THR A 50 -8.54 22.89 12.91
N GLN A 51 -7.53 22.02 12.84
CA GLN A 51 -6.15 22.36 12.53
C GLN A 51 -5.84 22.21 11.02
N GLY A 52 -6.37 21.16 10.39
CA GLY A 52 -6.10 20.80 8.98
C GLY A 52 -7.07 21.41 7.96
N GLY A 53 -8.18 21.98 8.41
CA GLY A 53 -9.25 22.48 7.55
C GLY A 53 -10.14 21.37 6.98
N ALA A 54 -11.06 21.76 6.10
CA ALA A 54 -11.99 20.83 5.45
C ALA A 54 -11.31 20.02 4.33
N ILE A 55 -11.89 18.86 3.99
CA ILE A 55 -11.45 18.01 2.89
C ILE A 55 -11.42 18.81 1.57
N ARG A 56 -10.29 18.73 0.86
CA ARG A 56 -10.09 19.38 -0.44
C ARG A 56 -10.50 18.43 -1.56
N LYS A 57 -11.63 18.70 -2.22
CA LYS A 57 -12.25 17.79 -3.21
C LYS A 57 -11.39 17.44 -4.42
N ASP A 58 -10.48 18.34 -4.82
CA ASP A 58 -9.62 18.18 -6.00
C ASP A 58 -8.15 17.90 -5.62
N LYS A 59 -7.93 17.32 -4.44
CA LYS A 59 -6.60 16.92 -3.96
C LYS A 59 -6.63 15.45 -3.57
N PHE A 60 -5.55 14.75 -3.89
CA PHE A 60 -5.39 13.32 -3.67
C PHE A 60 -4.17 13.05 -2.81
N VAL A 61 -4.22 11.99 -2.02
CA VAL A 61 -3.09 11.50 -1.22
C VAL A 61 -2.52 10.24 -1.85
N GLY A 62 -1.23 10.26 -2.18
CA GLY A 62 -0.49 9.09 -2.64
C GLY A 62 0.50 8.60 -1.58
N ILE A 63 0.70 7.28 -1.51
CA ILE A 63 1.71 6.66 -0.64
C ILE A 63 2.66 5.79 -1.45
N PHE A 64 3.94 5.83 -1.11
CA PHE A 64 4.94 4.89 -1.62
C PHE A 64 4.97 3.65 -0.72
N TYR A 65 4.83 2.46 -1.32
CA TYR A 65 4.60 1.22 -0.59
C TYR A 65 5.58 0.13 -1.01
N PHE A 66 6.34 -0.36 -0.04
CA PHE A 66 7.35 -1.40 -0.22
C PHE A 66 6.74 -2.79 -0.13
N VAL A 67 7.14 -3.71 -1.01
CA VAL A 67 6.59 -5.09 -1.10
C VAL A 67 7.65 -6.19 -0.99
N TRP A 68 8.93 -5.85 -0.80
CA TRP A 68 10.05 -6.77 -1.04
C TRP A 68 10.79 -7.24 0.23
N HIS A 69 10.26 -6.93 1.43
CA HIS A 69 10.88 -7.39 2.68
C HIS A 69 10.86 -8.92 2.77
N GLY A 70 12.01 -9.53 3.09
CA GLY A 70 12.17 -10.99 3.13
C GLY A 70 12.47 -11.68 1.78
N ALA A 71 12.52 -10.95 0.66
CA ALA A 71 12.89 -11.51 -0.64
C ALA A 71 14.41 -11.78 -0.81
N HIS A 72 15.25 -11.18 0.04
CA HIS A 72 16.72 -11.27 -0.04
C HIS A 72 17.37 -11.95 1.16
N GLY A 73 16.62 -12.80 1.87
CA GLY A 73 17.09 -13.57 3.01
C GLY A 73 16.88 -12.88 4.35
N TYR A 74 17.47 -13.49 5.39
CA TYR A 74 17.21 -13.21 6.80
C TYR A 74 18.51 -12.81 7.52
N ASP A 75 19.21 -13.77 8.12
CA ASP A 75 20.48 -13.53 8.83
C ASP A 75 21.66 -13.36 7.87
N LYS A 76 21.49 -13.78 6.62
CA LYS A 76 22.44 -13.61 5.53
C LYS A 76 21.72 -13.08 4.31
N HIS A 77 22.32 -12.07 3.68
CA HIS A 77 21.85 -11.62 2.38
C HIS A 77 22.00 -12.71 1.34
N SER A 78 21.01 -12.80 0.45
CA SER A 78 20.97 -13.69 -0.69
C SER A 78 20.38 -12.96 -1.90
N GLY A 79 20.68 -13.44 -3.10
CA GLY A 79 19.94 -13.00 -4.28
C GLY A 79 18.46 -13.34 -4.15
N ALA A 80 17.60 -12.58 -4.83
CA ALA A 80 16.18 -12.93 -4.91
C ALA A 80 15.99 -14.32 -5.55
N LEU A 81 14.92 -15.01 -5.14
CA LEU A 81 14.45 -16.19 -5.86
C LEU A 81 14.07 -15.81 -7.31
N PRO A 82 14.11 -16.75 -8.27
CA PRO A 82 13.67 -16.49 -9.64
C PRO A 82 12.21 -16.01 -9.76
N ASP A 83 11.36 -16.37 -8.79
CA ASP A 83 9.97 -15.93 -8.69
C ASP A 83 9.77 -14.75 -7.73
N GLU A 84 10.87 -14.18 -7.19
CA GLU A 84 10.91 -13.05 -6.27
C GLU A 84 10.05 -13.20 -5.01
N ARG A 85 9.68 -14.43 -4.66
CA ARG A 85 8.88 -14.69 -3.47
C ARG A 85 9.71 -14.51 -2.21
N VAL A 86 8.99 -14.46 -1.10
CA VAL A 86 9.58 -14.50 0.22
C VAL A 86 10.45 -15.74 0.36
N MET A 87 11.68 -15.55 0.81
CA MET A 87 12.62 -16.64 1.04
C MET A 87 12.09 -17.53 2.17
N PRO A 88 12.11 -18.87 2.03
CA PRO A 88 11.85 -19.75 3.16
C PRO A 88 12.90 -19.54 4.25
N LYS A 89 12.44 -19.37 5.50
CA LYS A 89 13.33 -19.23 6.65
C LYS A 89 14.08 -20.54 6.91
N ALA A 90 15.41 -20.49 7.01
CA ALA A 90 16.22 -21.65 7.38
C ALA A 90 16.25 -21.81 8.91
N ALA A 91 16.51 -23.04 9.39
CA ALA A 91 16.67 -23.30 10.82
C ALA A 91 17.86 -22.54 11.45
N SER A 92 18.83 -22.13 10.62
CA SER A 92 19.97 -21.32 11.04
C SER A 92 19.67 -19.82 11.13
N ASP A 93 18.52 -19.34 10.64
CA ASP A 93 18.14 -17.93 10.71
C ASP A 93 17.55 -17.63 12.09
N THR A 94 18.41 -17.30 13.06
CA THR A 94 18.05 -17.15 14.47
C THR A 94 18.18 -15.72 14.99
N ILE A 95 18.81 -14.83 14.24
CA ILE A 95 19.17 -13.47 14.68
C ILE A 95 18.15 -12.45 14.17
N SER A 96 17.77 -12.54 12.89
CA SER A 96 16.76 -11.68 12.27
C SER A 96 15.36 -11.94 12.89
N PRO A 97 14.47 -10.95 12.85
CA PRO A 97 14.61 -9.61 12.23
C PRO A 97 15.46 -8.63 13.07
N TYR A 98 16.19 -7.73 12.40
CA TYR A 98 17.03 -6.73 13.06
C TYR A 98 16.23 -5.49 13.44
N ASP A 99 15.82 -5.40 14.70
CA ASP A 99 15.11 -4.25 15.25
C ASP A 99 16.08 -3.25 15.90
N ILE A 100 16.24 -2.09 15.26
CA ILE A 100 17.17 -1.04 15.68
C ILE A 100 16.86 -0.54 17.10
N SER A 101 15.58 -0.38 17.45
CA SER A 101 15.19 0.05 18.79
C SER A 101 15.63 -0.95 19.86
N LYS A 102 15.43 -2.26 19.61
CA LYS A 102 15.86 -3.33 20.53
C LYS A 102 17.38 -3.44 20.61
N LEU A 103 18.08 -3.31 19.48
CA LEU A 103 19.54 -3.37 19.42
C LEU A 103 20.21 -2.21 20.17
N LEU A 104 19.68 -0.99 20.01
CA LEU A 104 20.15 0.19 20.73
C LEU A 104 19.86 0.10 22.23
N ALA A 105 18.69 -0.44 22.63
CA ALA A 105 18.38 -0.67 24.04
C ALA A 105 19.32 -1.70 24.68
N ALA A 106 19.73 -2.74 23.93
CA ALA A 106 20.61 -3.79 24.42
C ALA A 106 22.07 -3.33 24.55
N ASN A 107 22.58 -2.57 23.57
CA ASN A 107 23.94 -2.02 23.60
C ASN A 107 23.97 -0.66 22.89
N PRO A 108 23.73 0.45 23.61
CA PRO A 108 23.64 1.77 22.99
C PRO A 108 24.97 2.29 22.44
N ASP A 109 26.10 1.90 23.04
CA ASP A 109 27.43 2.39 22.66
C ASP A 109 28.01 1.65 21.45
N ASN A 110 27.67 0.36 21.29
CA ASN A 110 28.15 -0.46 20.18
C ASN A 110 27.10 -1.51 19.73
N PRO A 111 25.95 -1.06 19.19
CA PRO A 111 24.89 -1.95 18.76
C PRO A 111 25.34 -2.85 17.62
N ASN A 112 25.09 -4.15 17.75
CA ASN A 112 25.33 -5.10 16.66
C ASN A 112 24.19 -5.00 15.65
N TYR A 113 24.31 -4.10 14.68
CA TYR A 113 23.30 -3.91 13.64
C TYR A 113 23.08 -5.13 12.75
N GLY A 114 23.91 -6.16 12.83
CA GLY A 114 23.82 -7.30 11.94
C GLY A 114 24.52 -7.05 10.59
N PRO A 115 24.37 -7.98 9.64
CA PRO A 115 25.13 -7.98 8.41
C PRO A 115 24.64 -6.91 7.43
N ILE A 116 25.57 -6.48 6.58
CA ILE A 116 25.26 -5.61 5.44
C ILE A 116 24.27 -6.33 4.52
N HIS A 117 23.29 -5.59 4.01
CA HIS A 117 22.21 -6.05 3.13
C HIS A 117 21.13 -6.93 3.79
N ALA A 118 21.15 -7.13 5.10
CA ALA A 118 19.98 -7.64 5.82
C ALA A 118 18.89 -6.56 5.93
N PHE A 119 17.64 -6.98 6.19
CA PHE A 119 16.55 -6.04 6.46
C PHE A 119 16.53 -5.59 7.91
N HIS A 120 16.33 -4.29 8.10
CA HIS A 120 16.24 -3.67 9.42
C HIS A 120 14.88 -3.02 9.61
N HIS A 121 14.42 -3.06 10.85
CA HIS A 121 13.23 -2.36 11.30
C HIS A 121 13.65 -1.27 12.28
N TRP A 122 13.12 -0.06 12.13
CA TRP A 122 13.39 1.01 13.10
C TRP A 122 12.86 0.67 14.50
N GLY A 123 11.74 -0.05 14.54
CA GLY A 123 11.13 -0.64 15.71
C GLY A 123 10.10 -1.68 15.29
N GLU A 124 9.49 -2.37 16.25
CA GLU A 124 8.54 -3.43 15.97
C GLU A 124 7.28 -2.88 15.26
N PRO A 125 6.94 -3.36 14.06
CA PRO A 125 5.72 -2.92 13.37
C PRO A 125 4.46 -3.36 14.12
N TYR A 126 3.34 -2.67 13.86
CA TYR A 126 2.07 -2.95 14.54
C TYR A 126 1.58 -4.40 14.39
N PHE A 127 1.82 -5.03 13.24
CA PHE A 127 1.51 -6.45 12.99
C PHE A 127 2.69 -7.40 13.25
N GLY A 128 3.68 -6.96 14.02
CA GLY A 128 4.96 -7.65 14.17
C GLY A 128 5.78 -7.63 12.88
N TYR A 129 6.80 -8.48 12.80
CA TYR A 129 7.69 -8.58 11.64
C TYR A 129 7.09 -9.46 10.54
N TYR A 130 6.00 -8.99 9.95
CA TYR A 130 5.26 -9.71 8.92
C TYR A 130 6.04 -9.81 7.60
N LEU A 131 5.60 -10.75 6.75
CA LEU A 131 6.12 -10.96 5.41
C LEU A 131 5.09 -10.45 4.38
N PRO A 132 5.54 -10.00 3.19
CA PRO A 132 4.69 -9.31 2.23
C PRO A 132 3.70 -10.24 1.54
N ASP A 133 3.80 -11.56 1.74
CA ASP A 133 2.90 -12.59 1.22
C ASP A 133 1.81 -13.04 2.21
N ASP A 134 1.75 -12.47 3.42
CA ASP A 134 0.64 -12.72 4.34
C ASP A 134 -0.63 -11.99 3.89
N GLU A 135 -1.53 -12.74 3.25
CA GLU A 135 -2.78 -12.23 2.71
C GLU A 135 -3.65 -11.50 3.74
N ARG A 136 -3.66 -11.94 5.00
CA ARG A 136 -4.49 -11.30 6.03
C ARG A 136 -3.97 -9.90 6.34
N ILE A 137 -2.65 -9.74 6.35
CA ILE A 137 -2.00 -8.45 6.62
C ILE A 137 -2.13 -7.52 5.41
N ILE A 138 -1.96 -8.04 4.18
CA ILE A 138 -2.21 -7.27 2.95
C ILE A 138 -3.63 -6.71 2.94
N ARG A 139 -4.64 -7.55 3.22
CA ARG A 139 -6.04 -7.13 3.31
C ARG A 139 -6.24 -6.07 4.40
N LYS A 140 -5.56 -6.23 5.55
CA LYS A 140 -5.66 -5.27 6.64
C LYS A 140 -5.00 -3.93 6.30
N HIS A 141 -3.88 -3.92 5.58
CA HIS A 141 -3.27 -2.69 5.07
C HIS A 141 -4.16 -2.00 4.06
N ALA A 142 -4.78 -2.73 3.12
CA ALA A 142 -5.72 -2.15 2.19
C ALA A 142 -6.88 -1.45 2.91
N GLN A 143 -7.41 -2.08 3.98
CA GLN A 143 -8.39 -1.44 4.85
C GLN A 143 -7.83 -0.18 5.52
N MET A 144 -6.67 -0.25 6.18
CA MET A 144 -6.08 0.87 6.92
C MET A 144 -5.74 2.06 6.01
N LEU A 145 -5.23 1.81 4.81
CA LEU A 145 -4.91 2.84 3.82
C LEU A 145 -6.20 3.49 3.27
N SER A 146 -7.24 2.69 3.01
CA SER A 146 -8.55 3.21 2.63
C SER A 146 -9.16 4.05 3.76
N ASP A 147 -9.04 3.60 5.01
CA ASP A 147 -9.52 4.28 6.20
C ASP A 147 -8.78 5.60 6.44
N ALA A 148 -7.48 5.64 6.12
CA ALA A 148 -6.66 6.86 6.14
C ALA A 148 -6.91 7.82 4.96
N GLY A 149 -7.77 7.45 4.00
CA GLY A 149 -8.07 8.27 2.83
C GLY A 149 -6.95 8.33 1.79
N VAL A 150 -6.13 7.28 1.70
CA VAL A 150 -5.11 7.18 0.63
C VAL A 150 -5.80 6.84 -0.69
N ASP A 151 -5.63 7.71 -1.68
CA ASP A 151 -6.24 7.56 -3.01
C ASP A 151 -5.38 6.76 -3.99
N VAL A 152 -4.05 6.80 -3.81
CA VAL A 152 -3.09 6.24 -4.76
C VAL A 152 -2.02 5.43 -4.03
N LEU A 153 -1.80 4.21 -4.51
CA LEU A 153 -0.71 3.34 -4.09
C LEU A 153 0.38 3.34 -5.16
N ILE A 154 1.59 3.75 -4.80
CA ILE A 154 2.77 3.69 -5.66
C ILE A 154 3.63 2.55 -5.15
N LEU A 155 3.65 1.44 -5.89
CA LEU A 155 4.42 0.26 -5.51
C LEU A 155 5.90 0.47 -5.82
N ASP A 156 6.75 0.16 -4.86
CA ASP A 156 8.18 -0.02 -5.11
C ASP A 156 8.40 -1.33 -5.86
N ILE A 157 8.81 -1.21 -7.13
CA ILE A 157 9.21 -2.33 -8.00
C ILE A 157 10.61 -2.04 -8.57
N THR A 158 11.46 -1.37 -7.80
CA THR A 158 12.76 -0.83 -8.27
C THR A 158 13.87 -1.88 -8.40
N ASN A 159 13.64 -3.10 -7.92
CA ASN A 159 14.60 -4.21 -7.93
C ASN A 159 14.61 -5.05 -9.22
N ALA A 160 13.80 -4.68 -10.22
CA ALA A 160 14.03 -4.89 -11.65
C ALA A 160 14.71 -6.22 -12.07
N ALA A 161 14.21 -7.38 -11.65
CA ALA A 161 14.29 -8.53 -12.56
C ALA A 161 13.32 -8.27 -13.71
N ILE A 162 13.80 -7.56 -14.75
CA ILE A 162 13.10 -7.54 -16.03
C ILE A 162 13.23 -8.97 -16.56
N TYR A 163 12.16 -9.76 -16.46
CA TYR A 163 12.11 -11.10 -17.03
C TYR A 163 12.52 -11.01 -18.50
N GLN A 164 13.71 -11.50 -18.82
CA GLN A 164 14.04 -11.80 -20.19
C GLN A 164 13.12 -12.93 -20.61
N TRP A 165 12.12 -12.60 -21.42
CA TRP A 165 11.34 -13.61 -22.10
C TRP A 165 12.29 -14.34 -23.05
N GLY A 166 12.70 -15.55 -22.65
CA GLY A 166 13.40 -16.52 -23.47
C GLY A 166 14.85 -16.17 -23.82
N SER A 167 15.81 -16.80 -23.13
CA SER A 167 17.13 -17.09 -23.70
C SER A 167 17.04 -18.21 -24.74
N SER A 168 16.19 -18.04 -25.73
CA SER A 168 16.33 -18.74 -27.01
C SER A 168 15.60 -17.94 -28.10
N SER A 169 16.41 -17.39 -28.99
CA SER A 169 16.07 -16.80 -30.30
C SER A 169 15.32 -15.46 -30.33
N ASN A 170 16.15 -14.43 -30.59
CA ASN A 170 15.94 -13.31 -31.50
C ASN A 170 14.83 -12.30 -31.19
N GLY A 171 15.29 -11.10 -30.81
CA GLY A 171 14.48 -9.92 -30.60
C GLY A 171 13.57 -9.57 -31.77
N ALA A 172 12.33 -9.26 -31.42
CA ALA A 172 11.46 -8.39 -32.17
C ALA A 172 10.37 -7.85 -31.23
N PHE A 173 10.68 -6.81 -30.45
CA PHE A 173 9.63 -6.01 -29.82
C PHE A 173 9.25 -4.84 -30.75
N LEU A 174 8.02 -4.97 -31.23
CA LEU A 174 7.06 -3.95 -31.62
C LEU A 174 7.55 -2.50 -31.60
N HIS A 175 7.64 -1.97 -32.81
CA HIS A 175 7.62 -0.57 -33.20
C HIS A 175 6.63 0.25 -32.33
N ALA A 176 7.14 1.04 -31.40
CA ALA A 176 6.42 2.21 -30.91
C ALA A 176 6.35 3.23 -32.05
N LYS A 177 5.31 3.14 -32.89
CA LYS A 177 5.03 4.17 -33.87
C LYS A 177 4.59 5.42 -33.10
N GLN A 178 5.53 6.33 -32.93
CA GLN A 178 5.32 7.69 -32.47
C GLN A 178 4.25 8.35 -33.34
N LEU A 179 3.05 8.48 -32.81
CA LEU A 179 1.94 9.19 -33.44
C LEU A 179 1.83 10.58 -32.82
N ARG A 180 2.38 11.59 -33.50
CA ARG A 180 1.88 12.98 -33.61
C ARG A 180 2.60 13.68 -34.78
N PRO A 181 1.98 14.68 -35.42
CA PRO A 181 0.65 14.71 -36.04
C PRO A 181 0.64 14.08 -37.44
#